data_AF-A0A934H8W0-F1
#
_entry.id   AF-A0A934H8W0-F1
#
_cell.length_a   1.000
_cell.length_b   1.000
_cell.length_c   1.000
_cell.angle_alpha   90.00
_cell.angle_beta   90.00
_cell.angle_gamma   90.00
#
_symmetry.space_group_name_H-M   'P 1'
#
loop_
_entity.id
_entity.type
_entity.pdbx_description
1 polymer ?
#
loop_
_entity_poly.entity_id
_entity_poly.type
_entity_poly.pdbx_seq_one_letter_code
_entity_poly.pdbx_strand_id
1 'polypeptide(L)'
;MLKPVNALRVLVKAFVLFVVFNLLFAWLNPPLGRLTAYNSLWPGRVRFPYSESPNFYALDYNAPVIQDFDAMFGAHILSAAPKPVDEYRIFLLGDSATWGGHVSPEDMLAAQINSLGLTSCDGRRVVAYDLGYPWPSLLRDVLFLDYAKRYDPDMVLWLVTLHSFEKKPADREFLLPHVDELNQVIETYGLQLPKAYEMQDVSTTFWDRTIFGQRARLKNLLLNQAYGLAWAATGVDNSNGLSKTHPVFPQDTDPNIAYFEFKSEADAPTLARSLIYDAVRVGHEVAGDAPVIVVNEPIFIASGKNSDKRYNHVYPRWAYDAYRQAVAEWMAAHNYPFFDFWDALPAEEFSNDMAHRDPNGEARLANLLAPVIGQFSCP
;
A
#
# COMPACT_ATOMS: atom_id res chain seq x y z
N MET A 1 24.40 -55.73 -15.91
CA MET A 1 23.03 -55.83 -15.37
C MET A 1 22.79 -54.62 -14.47
N LEU A 2 21.88 -53.72 -14.84
CA LEU A 2 21.47 -52.61 -13.96
C LEU A 2 20.74 -53.23 -12.76
N LYS A 3 21.21 -52.97 -11.54
CA LYS A 3 20.51 -53.39 -10.32
C LYS A 3 19.09 -52.79 -10.35
N PRO A 4 18.03 -53.59 -10.17
CA PRO A 4 16.68 -53.06 -10.18
C PRO A 4 16.54 -52.02 -9.07
N VAL A 5 16.03 -50.84 -9.43
CA VAL A 5 15.79 -49.75 -8.49
C VAL A 5 14.65 -50.18 -7.57
N ASN A 6 14.93 -50.28 -6.27
CA ASN A 6 13.89 -50.56 -5.28
C ASN A 6 13.12 -49.26 -5.00
N ALA A 7 11.89 -49.17 -5.51
CA ALA A 7 11.04 -48.00 -5.39
C ALA A 7 10.82 -47.56 -3.92
N LEU A 8 10.63 -48.51 -3.00
CA LEU A 8 10.48 -48.21 -1.58
C LEU A 8 11.75 -47.57 -1.00
N ARG A 9 12.94 -48.10 -1.36
CA ARG A 9 14.21 -47.50 -0.93
C ARG A 9 14.39 -46.08 -1.45
N VAL A 10 13.94 -45.80 -2.67
CA VAL A 10 13.97 -44.44 -3.25
C VAL A 10 13.01 -43.53 -2.50
N LEU A 11 11.76 -43.96 -2.28
CA LEU A 11 10.75 -43.18 -1.56
C LEU A 11 11.19 -42.84 -0.13
N VAL A 12 11.73 -43.81 0.61
CA VAL A 12 12.25 -43.58 1.97
C VAL A 12 13.40 -42.57 1.95
N LYS A 13 14.35 -42.71 1.02
CA LYS A 13 15.45 -41.74 0.90
C LYS A 13 14.95 -40.35 0.54
N ALA A 14 14.01 -40.24 -0.40
CA ALA A 14 13.42 -38.97 -0.80
C ALA A 14 12.67 -38.31 0.37
N PHE A 15 11.91 -39.08 1.14
CA PHE A 15 11.22 -38.59 2.34
C PHE A 15 12.21 -38.10 3.41
N VAL A 16 13.25 -38.88 3.71
CA VAL A 16 14.28 -38.47 4.68
C VAL A 16 14.98 -37.20 4.22
N LEU A 17 15.35 -37.09 2.95
CA LEU A 17 15.95 -35.87 2.41
C LEU A 17 14.98 -34.68 2.48
N PHE A 18 13.70 -34.87 2.16
CA PHE A 18 12.69 -33.83 2.26
C PHE A 18 12.55 -33.30 3.69
N VAL A 19 12.51 -34.20 4.68
CA VAL A 19 12.48 -33.81 6.11
C VAL A 19 13.75 -33.05 6.49
N VAL A 20 14.94 -33.57 6.13
CA VAL A 20 16.22 -32.92 6.42
C VAL A 20 16.28 -31.52 5.81
N PHE A 21 15.88 -31.35 4.55
CA PHE A 21 15.88 -30.04 3.89
C PHE A 21 14.88 -29.08 4.53
N ASN A 22 13.69 -29.52 4.95
CA ASN A 22 12.76 -28.65 5.67
C ASN A 22 13.33 -28.14 6.99
N LEU A 23 13.97 -29.02 7.77
CA LEU A 23 14.58 -28.66 9.05
C LEU A 23 15.79 -27.76 8.87
N LEU A 24 16.67 -28.06 7.90
CA LEU A 24 17.83 -27.21 7.58
C LEU A 24 17.39 -25.83 7.07
N PHE A 25 16.35 -25.78 6.24
CA PHE A 25 15.80 -24.52 5.74
C PHE A 25 15.25 -23.66 6.89
N ALA A 26 14.48 -24.25 7.81
CA ALA A 26 13.98 -23.54 8.99
C ALA A 26 15.11 -23.05 9.91
N TRP A 27 16.17 -23.85 10.07
CA TRP A 27 17.33 -23.49 10.87
C TRP A 27 18.15 -22.35 10.25
N LEU A 28 18.38 -22.39 8.94
CA LEU A 28 19.16 -21.38 8.22
C LEU A 28 18.38 -20.09 7.97
N ASN A 29 17.04 -20.18 7.84
CA ASN A 29 16.12 -19.10 7.52
C ASN A 29 16.66 -18.12 6.45
N PRO A 30 16.96 -18.61 5.23
CA PRO A 30 17.63 -17.78 4.23
C PRO A 30 16.76 -16.58 3.81
N PRO A 31 17.35 -15.39 3.58
CA PRO A 31 16.61 -14.19 3.21
C PRO A 31 16.26 -14.19 1.70
N LEU A 32 15.43 -15.15 1.28
CA LEU A 32 15.13 -15.37 -0.14
C LEU A 32 14.48 -14.18 -0.83
N GLY A 33 13.77 -13.31 -0.11
CA GLY A 33 13.17 -12.10 -0.66
C GLY A 33 14.19 -11.14 -1.27
N ARG A 34 15.45 -11.16 -0.80
CA ARG A 34 16.55 -10.35 -1.36
C ARG A 34 17.02 -10.85 -2.72
N LEU A 35 16.69 -12.09 -3.08
CA LEU A 35 17.04 -12.65 -4.37
C LEU A 35 15.98 -12.22 -5.39
N THR A 36 16.33 -11.24 -6.21
CA THR A 36 15.44 -10.66 -7.21
C THR A 36 16.14 -10.50 -8.55
N ALA A 37 15.43 -10.83 -9.62
CA ALA A 37 15.85 -10.57 -11.00
C ALA A 37 15.36 -9.20 -11.50
N TYR A 38 14.46 -8.54 -10.76
CA TYR A 38 14.07 -7.16 -11.04
C TYR A 38 15.26 -6.21 -10.86
N ASN A 39 15.22 -5.09 -11.57
CA ASN A 39 16.27 -4.08 -11.65
C ASN A 39 17.62 -4.57 -12.22
N SER A 40 17.69 -5.82 -12.69
CA SER A 40 18.90 -6.41 -13.28
C SER A 40 18.60 -7.13 -14.59
N LEU A 41 17.77 -8.17 -14.54
CA LEU A 41 17.29 -8.91 -15.72
C LEU A 41 15.96 -8.35 -16.23
N TRP A 42 15.05 -8.00 -15.31
CA TRP A 42 13.77 -7.37 -15.60
C TRP A 42 13.78 -5.90 -15.17
N PRO A 43 13.05 -5.01 -15.83
CA PRO A 43 12.82 -3.67 -15.32
C PRO A 43 12.08 -3.73 -13.98
N GLY A 44 12.42 -2.83 -13.05
CA GLY A 44 11.69 -2.68 -11.79
C GLY A 44 10.23 -2.32 -12.02
N ARG A 45 9.37 -2.69 -11.08
CA ARG A 45 7.96 -2.30 -11.06
C ARG A 45 7.81 -0.89 -10.52
N VAL A 46 6.84 -0.14 -11.03
CA VAL A 46 6.55 1.24 -10.60
C VAL A 46 5.56 1.32 -9.42
N ARG A 47 4.97 0.19 -9.05
CA ARG A 47 4.14 -0.03 -7.86
C ARG A 47 4.41 -1.42 -7.28
N PHE A 48 4.00 -1.64 -6.03
CA PHE A 48 4.23 -2.93 -5.39
C PHE A 48 3.49 -4.09 -6.06
N PRO A 49 4.07 -5.31 -6.07
CA PRO A 49 3.42 -6.50 -6.63
C PRO A 49 2.12 -6.84 -5.91
N TYR A 50 1.00 -6.87 -6.63
CA TYR A 50 -0.32 -7.24 -6.13
C TYR A 50 -1.14 -7.91 -7.23
N SER A 51 -2.07 -8.78 -6.83
CA SER A 51 -3.16 -9.25 -7.68
C SER A 51 -4.33 -9.67 -6.79
N GLU A 52 -5.55 -9.41 -7.24
CA GLU A 52 -6.77 -9.61 -6.45
C GLU A 52 -6.95 -11.06 -6.00
N SER A 53 -6.67 -12.01 -6.90
CA SER A 53 -6.73 -13.43 -6.57
C SER A 53 -5.86 -14.25 -7.53
N PRO A 54 -5.54 -15.52 -7.21
CA PRO A 54 -4.71 -16.38 -8.07
C PRO A 54 -5.19 -16.53 -9.51
N ASN A 55 -6.49 -16.32 -9.77
CA ASN A 55 -7.05 -16.39 -11.11
C ASN A 55 -6.64 -15.20 -12.00
N PHE A 56 -6.27 -14.07 -11.41
CA PHE A 56 -5.84 -12.87 -12.12
C PHE A 56 -4.33 -12.79 -12.33
N TYR A 57 -3.53 -13.64 -11.68
CA TYR A 57 -2.07 -13.58 -11.76
C TYR A 57 -1.53 -13.58 -13.20
N ALA A 58 -2.14 -14.37 -14.09
CA ALA A 58 -1.74 -14.48 -15.48
C ALA A 58 -2.29 -13.35 -16.38
N LEU A 59 -3.26 -12.57 -15.89
CA LEU A 59 -3.81 -11.39 -16.56
C LEU A 59 -3.03 -10.14 -16.12
N ASP A 60 -2.72 -10.05 -14.83
CA ASP A 60 -1.97 -8.94 -14.23
C ASP A 60 -0.46 -9.08 -14.44
N TYR A 61 0.02 -10.28 -14.77
CA TYR A 61 1.43 -10.65 -14.70
C TYR A 61 2.05 -10.24 -13.37
N ASN A 62 1.38 -10.62 -12.29
CA ASN A 62 1.71 -10.17 -10.95
C ASN A 62 1.36 -11.24 -9.91
N ALA A 63 2.07 -11.24 -8.78
CA ALA A 63 1.77 -12.10 -7.64
C ALA A 63 2.09 -11.34 -6.35
N PRO A 64 1.19 -11.34 -5.36
CA PRO A 64 1.40 -10.60 -4.12
C PRO A 64 2.54 -11.23 -3.31
N VAL A 65 3.59 -10.46 -3.07
CA VAL A 65 4.71 -10.82 -2.19
C VAL A 65 4.64 -10.08 -0.85
N ILE A 66 3.42 -9.74 -0.44
CA ILE A 66 3.09 -8.90 0.72
C ILE A 66 3.70 -9.39 2.04
N GLN A 67 4.05 -10.68 2.13
CA GLN A 67 4.64 -11.30 3.32
C GLN A 67 6.15 -11.06 3.45
N ASP A 68 6.77 -10.29 2.54
CA ASP A 68 8.21 -10.17 2.43
C ASP A 68 8.61 -8.79 1.88
N PHE A 69 8.99 -7.86 2.76
CA PHE A 69 9.40 -6.52 2.34
C PHE A 69 10.65 -6.53 1.46
N ASP A 70 11.61 -7.44 1.69
CA ASP A 70 12.78 -7.56 0.82
C ASP A 70 12.36 -7.88 -0.62
N ALA A 71 11.35 -8.74 -0.79
CA ALA A 71 10.81 -9.05 -2.12
C ALA A 71 9.95 -7.93 -2.72
N MET A 72 9.12 -7.26 -1.90
CA MET A 72 8.29 -6.14 -2.35
C MET A 72 9.15 -4.99 -2.87
N PHE A 73 10.09 -4.51 -2.05
CA PHE A 73 10.98 -3.42 -2.41
C PHE A 73 12.02 -3.85 -3.44
N GLY A 74 12.50 -5.10 -3.38
CA GLY A 74 13.43 -5.65 -4.38
C GLY A 74 12.84 -5.80 -5.79
N ALA A 75 11.51 -5.91 -5.92
CA ALA A 75 10.83 -5.86 -7.21
C ALA A 75 10.58 -4.42 -7.70
N HIS A 76 10.56 -3.45 -6.79
CA HIS A 76 10.23 -2.05 -7.07
C HIS A 76 11.40 -1.29 -7.67
N ILE A 77 11.13 -0.33 -8.57
CA ILE A 77 12.15 0.49 -9.26
C ILE A 77 12.97 1.34 -8.29
N LEU A 78 12.42 1.66 -7.11
CA LEU A 78 13.12 2.37 -6.04
C LEU A 78 14.43 1.68 -5.61
N SER A 79 14.50 0.35 -5.70
CA SER A 79 15.68 -0.41 -5.28
C SER A 79 16.71 -0.60 -6.41
N ALA A 80 16.50 -0.02 -7.58
CA ALA A 80 17.36 -0.24 -8.74
C ALA A 80 18.80 0.30 -8.55
N ALA A 81 18.92 1.43 -7.86
CA ALA A 81 20.20 2.08 -7.61
C ALA A 81 20.12 2.94 -6.34
N PRO A 82 21.27 3.30 -5.76
CA PRO A 82 21.33 4.35 -4.74
C PRO A 82 20.70 5.66 -5.24
N LYS A 83 20.19 6.46 -4.31
CA LYS A 83 19.59 7.76 -4.62
C LYS A 83 20.59 8.67 -5.35
N PRO A 84 20.25 9.20 -6.53
CA PRO A 84 21.05 10.21 -7.21
C PRO A 84 21.17 11.49 -6.38
N VAL A 85 22.31 12.18 -6.47
CA VAL A 85 22.56 13.42 -5.70
C VAL A 85 21.64 14.56 -6.15
N ASP A 86 21.24 14.55 -7.42
CA ASP A 86 20.33 15.52 -8.02
C ASP A 86 18.84 15.17 -7.82
N GLU A 87 18.52 14.17 -6.99
CA GLU A 87 17.14 13.72 -6.77
C GLU A 87 16.55 14.25 -5.44
N TYR A 88 15.38 14.87 -5.55
CA TYR A 88 14.46 15.12 -4.44
C TYR A 88 13.38 14.03 -4.45
N ARG A 89 13.52 13.05 -3.56
CA ARG A 89 12.78 11.80 -3.54
C ARG A 89 11.52 11.93 -2.69
N ILE A 90 10.37 11.70 -3.33
CA ILE A 90 9.06 11.70 -2.69
C ILE A 90 8.51 10.27 -2.66
N PHE A 91 8.02 9.82 -1.51
CA PHE A 91 7.25 8.58 -1.39
C PHE A 91 5.77 8.88 -1.29
N LEU A 92 4.97 8.15 -2.08
CA LEU A 92 3.51 8.14 -1.94
C LEU A 92 3.11 6.93 -1.10
N LEU A 93 2.38 7.15 -0.02
CA LEU A 93 1.75 6.11 0.78
C LEU A 93 0.24 6.25 0.67
N GLY A 94 -0.48 5.14 0.74
CA GLY A 94 -1.94 5.15 0.68
C GLY A 94 -2.51 3.82 0.23
N ASP A 95 -3.77 3.85 -0.18
CA ASP A 95 -4.55 2.66 -0.49
C ASP A 95 -4.50 2.26 -1.98
N SER A 96 -5.53 1.53 -2.45
CA SER A 96 -5.65 1.09 -3.83
C SER A 96 -5.82 2.23 -4.84
N ALA A 97 -6.33 3.39 -4.42
CA ALA A 97 -6.39 4.58 -5.26
C ALA A 97 -4.98 5.16 -5.47
N THR A 98 -4.16 5.21 -4.42
CA THR A 98 -2.74 5.62 -4.53
C THR A 98 -1.93 4.64 -5.38
N TRP A 99 -2.12 3.33 -5.15
CA TRP A 99 -1.50 2.25 -5.94
C TRP A 99 -1.89 2.27 -7.44
N GLY A 100 -2.86 3.10 -7.82
CA GLY A 100 -3.33 3.25 -9.19
C GLY A 100 -4.16 2.06 -9.69
N GLY A 101 -5.01 1.45 -8.84
CA GLY A 101 -5.66 0.17 -9.12
C GLY A 101 -6.49 0.08 -10.40
N HIS A 102 -6.83 1.21 -11.02
CA HIS A 102 -7.64 1.28 -12.24
C HIS A 102 -6.95 2.08 -13.36
N VAL A 103 -5.64 2.34 -13.23
CA VAL A 103 -4.84 3.07 -14.22
C VAL A 103 -3.59 2.28 -14.63
N SER A 104 -3.12 2.59 -15.83
CA SER A 104 -1.85 2.09 -16.37
C SER A 104 -0.65 2.69 -15.61
N PRO A 105 0.54 2.06 -15.65
CA PRO A 105 1.75 2.59 -15.03
C PRO A 105 2.06 4.07 -15.29
N GLU A 106 1.88 4.53 -16.53
CA GLU A 106 2.13 5.91 -16.94
C GLU A 106 1.09 6.92 -16.44
N ASP A 107 -0.11 6.44 -16.12
CA ASP A 107 -1.24 7.25 -15.66
C ASP A 107 -1.33 7.33 -14.13
N MET A 108 -0.53 6.57 -13.40
CA MET A 108 -0.49 6.59 -11.93
C MET A 108 -0.09 7.96 -11.37
N LEU A 109 -0.55 8.28 -10.15
CA LEU A 109 -0.24 9.56 -9.48
C LEU A 109 1.26 9.87 -9.45
N ALA A 110 2.11 8.89 -9.10
CA ALA A 110 3.55 9.08 -9.08
C ALA A 110 4.12 9.43 -10.47
N ALA A 111 3.64 8.76 -11.52
CA ALA A 111 4.04 9.05 -12.90
C ALA A 111 3.55 10.44 -13.35
N GLN A 112 2.33 10.83 -12.97
CA GLN A 112 1.79 12.15 -13.25
C GLN A 112 2.54 13.26 -12.52
N ILE A 113 2.95 13.06 -11.25
CA ILE A 113 3.83 14.01 -10.53
C ILE A 113 5.19 14.12 -11.24
N ASN A 114 5.77 12.99 -11.66
CA ASN A 114 7.05 12.97 -12.35
C ASN A 114 7.00 13.68 -13.72
N SER A 115 5.86 13.60 -14.43
CA SER A 115 5.68 14.22 -15.74
C SER A 115 5.62 15.75 -15.68
N LEU A 116 5.28 16.32 -14.52
CA LEU A 116 5.28 17.78 -14.30
C LEU A 116 6.69 18.39 -14.33
N GLY A 117 7.75 17.58 -14.21
CA GLY A 117 9.13 18.06 -14.26
C GLY A 117 9.48 19.04 -13.14
N LEU A 118 8.93 18.82 -11.94
CA LEU A 118 9.13 19.69 -10.79
C LEU A 118 10.60 19.68 -10.34
N THR A 119 11.04 20.81 -9.78
CA THR A 119 12.38 20.99 -9.19
C THR A 119 12.19 21.52 -7.77
N SER A 120 12.90 20.96 -6.79
CA SER A 120 12.93 21.45 -5.42
C SER A 120 13.67 22.79 -5.33
N CYS A 121 13.55 23.47 -4.19
CA CYS A 121 14.16 24.80 -4.03
C CYS A 121 15.68 24.80 -4.14
N ASP A 122 16.32 23.68 -3.79
CA ASP A 122 17.76 23.45 -3.85
C ASP A 122 18.24 23.01 -5.23
N GLY A 123 17.35 22.96 -6.22
CA GLY A 123 17.66 22.66 -7.62
C GLY A 123 17.67 21.17 -7.96
N ARG A 124 17.31 20.27 -7.03
CA ARG A 124 17.17 18.84 -7.32
C ARG A 124 15.89 18.56 -8.10
N ARG A 125 15.92 17.55 -8.95
CA ARG A 125 14.77 17.06 -9.70
C ARG A 125 13.86 16.28 -8.76
N VAL A 126 12.58 16.64 -8.73
CA VAL A 126 11.58 15.90 -7.96
C VAL A 126 11.28 14.56 -8.63
N VAL A 127 11.31 13.49 -7.83
CA VAL A 127 10.97 12.14 -8.27
C VAL A 127 10.07 11.46 -7.23
N ALA A 128 8.83 11.20 -7.62
CA ALA A 128 7.84 10.47 -6.85
C ALA A 128 7.90 8.97 -7.14
N TYR A 129 7.80 8.17 -6.07
CA TYR A 129 7.70 6.72 -6.11
C TYR A 129 6.42 6.27 -5.38
N ASP A 130 5.67 5.37 -6.01
CA ASP A 130 4.44 4.82 -5.43
C ASP A 130 4.76 3.64 -4.50
N LEU A 131 4.52 3.84 -3.20
CA LEU A 131 4.58 2.81 -2.17
C LEU A 131 3.19 2.53 -1.57
N GLY A 132 2.12 3.00 -2.23
CA GLY A 132 0.75 2.66 -1.92
C GLY A 132 0.50 1.17 -2.10
N TYR A 133 -0.56 0.67 -1.49
CA TYR A 133 -0.95 -0.72 -1.62
C TYR A 133 -2.44 -0.91 -1.42
N PRO A 134 -3.09 -1.86 -2.12
CA PRO A 134 -4.52 -2.06 -2.00
C PRO A 134 -5.00 -2.34 -0.59
N TRP A 135 -6.23 -1.92 -0.29
CA TRP A 135 -6.84 -1.87 1.05
C TRP A 135 -6.27 -0.75 1.94
N PRO A 136 -7.07 0.15 2.51
CA PRO A 136 -6.52 1.26 3.29
C PRO A 136 -6.09 0.81 4.69
N SER A 137 -4.83 1.06 5.08
CA SER A 137 -4.34 0.72 6.43
C SER A 137 -3.17 1.60 6.84
N LEU A 138 -3.38 2.48 7.84
CA LEU A 138 -2.31 3.33 8.35
C LEU A 138 -1.17 2.51 8.99
N LEU A 139 -1.50 1.41 9.66
CA LEU A 139 -0.49 0.56 10.30
C LEU A 139 0.44 -0.08 9.26
N ARG A 140 -0.12 -0.54 8.14
CA ARG A 140 0.68 -1.04 7.02
C ARG A 140 1.60 0.05 6.47
N ASP A 141 1.05 1.22 6.21
CA ASP A 141 1.79 2.32 5.59
C ASP A 141 2.95 2.77 6.49
N VAL A 142 2.79 2.74 7.83
CA VAL A 142 3.88 2.95 8.80
C VAL A 142 4.97 1.89 8.65
N LEU A 143 4.62 0.61 8.52
CA LEU A 143 5.64 -0.45 8.35
C LEU A 143 6.36 -0.33 7.00
N PHE A 144 5.66 0.06 5.93
CA PHE A 144 6.31 0.38 4.66
C PHE A 144 7.24 1.56 4.80
N LEU A 145 6.83 2.63 5.48
CA LEU A 145 7.67 3.81 5.68
C LEU A 145 8.92 3.46 6.50
N ASP A 146 8.76 2.70 7.59
CA ASP A 146 9.88 2.25 8.43
C ASP A 146 10.90 1.44 7.62
N TYR A 147 10.42 0.53 6.78
CA TYR A 147 11.29 -0.17 5.85
C TYR A 147 11.90 0.80 4.82
N ALA A 148 11.11 1.72 4.26
CA ALA A 148 11.51 2.61 3.17
C ALA A 148 12.55 3.68 3.55
N LYS A 149 12.73 3.99 4.85
CA LYS A 149 13.76 4.95 5.32
C LYS A 149 15.15 4.67 4.77
N ARG A 150 15.47 3.39 4.52
CA ARG A 150 16.76 2.98 3.92
C ARG A 150 17.01 3.51 2.50
N TYR A 151 15.98 4.07 1.87
CA TYR A 151 16.02 4.67 0.54
C TYR A 151 16.02 6.21 0.60
N ASP A 152 16.26 6.80 1.77
CA ASP A 152 16.49 8.24 1.98
C ASP A 152 15.41 9.16 1.38
N PRO A 153 14.13 9.05 1.79
CA PRO A 153 13.10 9.99 1.34
C PRO A 153 13.43 11.43 1.75
N ASP A 154 13.11 12.39 0.87
CA ASP A 154 13.10 13.82 1.23
C ASP A 154 11.69 14.31 1.57
N MET A 155 10.64 13.55 1.25
CA MET A 155 9.26 13.88 1.54
C MET A 155 8.39 12.62 1.46
N VAL A 156 7.33 12.59 2.27
CA VAL A 156 6.27 11.59 2.19
C VAL A 156 4.94 12.30 1.94
N LEU A 157 4.23 11.91 0.89
CA LEU A 157 2.83 12.26 0.67
C LEU A 157 2.00 11.04 1.09
N TRP A 158 1.16 11.20 2.11
CA TRP A 158 0.35 10.11 2.64
C TRP A 158 -1.13 10.37 2.35
N LEU A 159 -1.62 9.69 1.32
CA LEU A 159 -2.99 9.80 0.86
C LEU A 159 -3.89 8.90 1.72
N VAL A 160 -4.94 9.50 2.27
CA VAL A 160 -5.81 8.85 3.24
C VAL A 160 -7.28 9.16 2.97
N THR A 161 -8.15 8.29 3.46
CA THR A 161 -9.59 8.56 3.61
C THR A 161 -10.03 8.14 5.02
N LEU A 162 -11.33 8.29 5.33
CA LEU A 162 -11.91 7.77 6.57
C LEU A 162 -11.55 6.29 6.78
N HIS A 163 -11.63 5.48 5.73
CA HIS A 163 -11.38 4.05 5.82
C HIS A 163 -9.91 3.72 6.19
N SER A 164 -8.96 4.62 5.95
CA SER A 164 -7.56 4.47 6.41
C SER A 164 -7.44 4.48 7.93
N PHE A 165 -8.20 5.34 8.61
CA PHE A 165 -8.12 5.55 10.05
C PHE A 165 -8.87 4.50 10.88
N GLU A 166 -9.63 3.62 10.25
CA GLU A 166 -10.42 2.61 10.94
C GLU A 166 -9.63 1.38 11.33
N LYS A 167 -9.98 0.86 12.52
CA LYS A 167 -9.60 -0.48 12.95
C LYS A 167 -10.34 -1.53 12.12
N LYS A 168 -9.59 -2.45 11.50
CA LYS A 168 -10.11 -3.50 10.63
C LYS A 168 -9.46 -4.83 10.98
N PRO A 169 -10.24 -5.88 11.32
CA PRO A 169 -9.69 -7.22 11.54
C PRO A 169 -8.88 -7.74 10.34
N ALA A 170 -9.20 -7.29 9.13
CA ALA A 170 -8.50 -7.65 7.90
C ALA A 170 -7.03 -7.22 7.87
N ASP A 171 -6.63 -6.12 8.55
CA ASP A 171 -5.22 -5.71 8.53
C ASP A 171 -4.32 -6.75 9.21
N ARG A 172 -4.88 -7.64 10.04
CA ARG A 172 -4.11 -8.76 10.63
C ARG A 172 -3.49 -9.65 9.57
N GLU A 173 -4.12 -9.82 8.41
CA GLU A 173 -3.53 -10.61 7.31
C GLU A 173 -2.18 -10.01 6.84
N PHE A 174 -2.06 -8.69 6.89
CA PHE A 174 -0.81 -7.99 6.63
C PHE A 174 0.14 -7.99 7.84
N LEU A 175 -0.37 -7.67 9.03
CA LEU A 175 0.47 -7.47 10.21
C LEU A 175 1.11 -8.77 10.73
N LEU A 176 0.45 -9.92 10.58
CA LEU A 176 0.94 -11.19 11.11
C LEU A 176 2.27 -11.65 10.50
N PRO A 177 2.48 -11.61 9.16
CA PRO A 177 3.79 -11.86 8.56
C PRO A 177 4.91 -10.92 9.01
N HIS A 178 4.56 -9.69 9.45
CA HIS A 178 5.49 -8.61 9.81
C HIS A 178 5.47 -8.29 11.30
N VAL A 179 5.19 -9.29 12.14
CA VAL A 179 5.04 -9.09 13.59
C VAL A 179 6.35 -8.63 14.23
N ASP A 180 7.49 -9.09 13.73
CA ASP A 180 8.80 -8.70 14.24
C ASP A 180 9.08 -7.22 13.91
N GLU A 181 8.81 -6.78 12.67
CA GLU A 181 8.89 -5.39 12.24
C GLU A 181 7.91 -4.49 13.01
N LEU A 182 6.68 -4.96 13.22
CA LEU A 182 5.69 -4.23 14.00
C LEU A 182 6.12 -4.06 15.46
N ASN A 183 6.64 -5.12 16.10
CA ASN A 183 7.15 -5.05 17.45
C ASN A 183 8.32 -4.07 17.55
N GLN A 184 9.22 -4.07 16.56
CA GLN A 184 10.31 -3.10 16.51
C GLN A 184 9.79 -1.66 16.44
N VAL A 185 8.77 -1.39 15.61
CA VAL A 185 8.13 -0.07 15.55
C VAL A 185 7.46 0.31 16.87
N ILE A 186 6.77 -0.62 17.53
CA ILE A 186 6.16 -0.40 18.85
C ILE A 186 7.22 -0.06 19.89
N GLU A 187 8.30 -0.84 19.96
CA GLU A 187 9.38 -0.62 20.92
C GLU A 187 10.13 0.68 20.68
N THR A 188 10.35 1.04 19.42
CA THR A 188 11.14 2.23 19.04
C THR A 188 10.34 3.53 19.15
N TYR A 189 9.08 3.53 18.70
CA TYR A 189 8.26 4.74 18.54
C TYR A 189 7.07 4.81 19.51
N GLY A 190 6.92 3.81 20.39
CA GLY A 190 5.82 3.74 21.34
C GLY A 190 4.44 3.66 20.67
N LEU A 191 4.34 2.99 19.52
CA LEU A 191 3.08 2.85 18.77
C LEU A 191 2.00 2.19 19.65
N GLN A 192 0.89 2.89 19.85
CA GLN A 192 -0.26 2.40 20.59
C GLN A 192 -1.20 1.65 19.65
N LEU A 193 -1.23 0.33 19.77
CA LEU A 193 -2.16 -0.50 19.01
C LEU A 193 -3.55 -0.51 19.66
N PRO A 194 -4.62 -0.28 18.87
CA PRO A 194 -5.97 -0.59 19.31
C PRO A 194 -6.08 -2.06 19.74
N LYS A 195 -6.93 -2.35 20.74
CA LYS A 195 -7.15 -3.73 21.23
C LYS A 195 -7.49 -4.75 20.15
N ALA A 196 -8.16 -4.33 19.07
CA ALA A 196 -8.49 -5.18 17.93
C ALA A 196 -7.24 -5.77 17.24
N TYR A 197 -6.09 -5.12 17.40
CA TYR A 197 -4.79 -5.51 16.86
C TYR A 197 -3.84 -6.05 17.93
N GLU A 198 -4.29 -6.25 19.18
CA GLU A 198 -3.46 -6.93 20.16
C GLU A 198 -3.10 -8.31 19.60
N MET A 199 -1.81 -8.49 19.32
CA MET A 199 -1.20 -9.72 18.80
C MET A 199 -0.44 -10.45 19.91
N GLN A 200 -0.88 -10.28 21.17
CA GLN A 200 -0.32 -11.00 22.31
C GLN A 200 -0.29 -12.50 21.96
N ASP A 201 0.90 -13.09 22.07
CA ASP A 201 1.24 -14.49 21.77
C ASP A 201 1.41 -14.89 20.29
N VAL A 202 1.35 -13.97 19.32
CA VAL A 202 1.75 -14.28 17.94
C VAL A 202 3.26 -14.09 17.78
N SER A 203 4.01 -15.19 17.80
CA SER A 203 5.41 -15.22 17.39
C SER A 203 5.59 -16.26 16.28
N THR A 204 6.52 -16.01 15.36
CA THR A 204 6.87 -16.98 14.33
C THR A 204 7.46 -18.24 14.98
N THR A 205 6.82 -19.39 14.80
CA THR A 205 7.33 -20.65 15.35
C THR A 205 8.43 -21.22 14.44
N PHE A 206 9.21 -22.16 14.96
CA PHE A 206 10.20 -22.89 14.15
C PHE A 206 9.56 -23.57 12.93
N TRP A 207 8.33 -24.08 13.06
CA TRP A 207 7.64 -24.79 11.98
C TRP A 207 7.18 -23.86 10.86
N ASP A 208 6.84 -22.61 11.19
CA ASP A 208 6.48 -21.58 10.21
C ASP A 208 7.66 -21.24 9.30
N ARG A 209 8.89 -21.44 9.79
CA ARG A 209 10.13 -21.20 9.02
C ARG A 209 10.47 -22.32 8.04
N THR A 210 9.82 -23.47 8.09
CA THR A 210 10.10 -24.59 7.16
C THR A 210 9.65 -24.27 5.73
N ILE A 211 10.14 -25.04 4.74
CA ILE A 211 9.68 -24.91 3.33
C ILE A 211 8.15 -25.09 3.26
N PHE A 212 7.61 -26.03 4.03
CA PHE A 212 6.16 -26.25 4.07
C PHE A 212 5.40 -25.11 4.76
N GLY A 213 5.93 -24.59 5.87
CA GLY A 213 5.36 -23.42 6.57
C GLY A 213 5.31 -22.19 5.67
N GLN A 214 6.38 -21.96 4.91
CA GLN A 214 6.51 -20.82 3.99
C GLN A 214 5.99 -21.08 2.57
N ARG A 215 5.28 -22.19 2.30
CA ARG A 215 4.91 -22.60 0.93
C ARG A 215 4.18 -21.53 0.12
N ALA A 216 3.32 -20.73 0.77
CA ALA A 216 2.59 -19.64 0.12
C ALA A 216 3.53 -18.49 -0.28
N ARG A 217 4.36 -18.01 0.67
CA ARG A 217 5.43 -17.03 0.44
C ARG A 217 6.36 -17.49 -0.69
N LEU A 218 6.91 -18.69 -0.58
CA LEU A 218 7.87 -19.24 -1.55
C LEU A 218 7.26 -19.36 -2.96
N LYS A 219 6.01 -19.83 -3.05
CA LYS A 219 5.28 -19.87 -4.33
C LYS A 219 5.15 -18.46 -4.92
N ASN A 220 4.73 -17.48 -4.14
CA ASN A 220 4.54 -16.11 -4.63
C ASN A 220 5.86 -15.44 -4.98
N LEU A 221 6.95 -15.69 -4.25
CA LEU A 221 8.30 -15.25 -4.63
C LEU A 221 8.69 -15.77 -6.02
N LEU A 222 8.55 -17.08 -6.24
CA LEU A 222 8.87 -17.69 -7.54
C LEU A 222 7.99 -17.15 -8.67
N LEU A 223 6.67 -17.05 -8.44
CA LEU A 223 5.73 -16.53 -9.42
C LEU A 223 6.02 -15.06 -9.75
N ASN A 224 6.29 -14.23 -8.74
CA ASN A 224 6.65 -12.83 -8.96
C ASN A 224 7.89 -12.70 -9.84
N GLN A 225 8.92 -13.53 -9.63
CA GLN A 225 10.11 -13.53 -10.50
C GLN A 225 9.80 -13.99 -11.92
N ALA A 226 8.96 -15.03 -12.08
CA ALA A 226 8.55 -15.53 -13.40
C ALA A 226 7.73 -14.49 -14.19
N TYR A 227 6.83 -13.79 -13.51
CA TYR A 227 6.04 -12.73 -14.13
C TYR A 227 6.83 -11.46 -14.44
N GLY A 228 8.04 -11.30 -13.90
CA GLY A 228 8.94 -10.21 -14.27
C GLY A 228 9.28 -10.17 -15.76
N LEU A 229 9.35 -11.34 -16.42
CA LEU A 229 9.52 -11.43 -17.87
C LEU A 229 8.29 -10.89 -18.63
N ALA A 230 7.09 -11.23 -18.17
CA ALA A 230 5.86 -10.79 -18.82
C ALA A 230 5.62 -9.28 -18.61
N TRP A 231 5.95 -8.76 -17.43
CA TRP A 231 6.05 -7.32 -17.15
C TRP A 231 7.02 -6.64 -18.12
N ALA A 232 8.25 -7.16 -18.24
CA ALA A 232 9.26 -6.62 -19.15
C ALA A 232 8.81 -6.58 -20.61
N ALA A 233 8.01 -7.56 -21.03
CA ALA A 233 7.56 -7.71 -22.41
C ALA A 233 6.31 -6.86 -22.74
N THR A 234 5.43 -6.62 -21.76
CA THR A 234 4.11 -6.04 -22.02
C THR A 234 3.88 -4.68 -21.37
N GLY A 235 4.61 -4.35 -20.31
CA GLY A 235 4.30 -3.19 -19.47
C GLY A 235 2.97 -3.31 -18.72
N VAL A 236 2.38 -4.52 -18.66
CA VAL A 236 1.15 -4.79 -17.90
C VAL A 236 1.52 -5.34 -16.53
N ASP A 237 1.02 -4.70 -15.48
CA ASP A 237 1.19 -5.10 -14.07
C ASP A 237 -0.12 -5.20 -13.28
N ASN A 238 -1.24 -4.85 -13.92
CA ASN A 238 -2.59 -4.90 -13.39
C ASN A 238 -3.60 -4.82 -14.55
N SER A 239 -4.44 -5.85 -14.70
CA SER A 239 -5.40 -5.92 -15.80
C SER A 239 -6.55 -4.90 -15.68
N ASN A 240 -6.88 -4.46 -14.45
CA ASN A 240 -7.91 -3.44 -14.23
C ASN A 240 -7.52 -2.08 -14.85
N GLY A 241 -6.22 -1.76 -14.89
CA GLY A 241 -5.70 -0.56 -15.52
C GLY A 241 -5.72 -0.55 -17.05
N LEU A 242 -6.08 -1.67 -17.70
CA LEU A 242 -6.13 -1.78 -19.17
C LEU A 242 -7.48 -1.36 -19.76
N SER A 243 -8.52 -1.26 -18.92
CA SER A 243 -9.85 -0.88 -19.38
C SER A 243 -9.86 0.57 -19.83
N LYS A 244 -10.12 0.79 -21.13
CA LYS A 244 -10.32 2.14 -21.70
C LYS A 244 -11.74 2.65 -21.59
N THR A 245 -12.66 1.83 -21.09
CA THR A 245 -14.06 2.21 -20.91
C THR A 245 -14.25 2.74 -19.50
N HIS A 246 -14.61 4.02 -19.39
CA HIS A 246 -15.05 4.62 -18.14
C HIS A 246 -16.49 4.14 -17.86
N PRO A 247 -16.73 3.38 -16.78
CA PRO A 247 -18.09 3.03 -16.41
C PRO A 247 -18.87 4.30 -16.02
N VAL A 248 -20.15 4.36 -16.37
CA VAL A 248 -21.04 5.36 -15.76
C VAL A 248 -21.44 4.85 -14.39
N PHE A 249 -21.06 5.58 -13.35
CA PHE A 249 -21.34 5.18 -11.97
C PHE A 249 -22.76 5.55 -11.54
N PRO A 250 -23.39 4.72 -10.69
CA PRO A 250 -24.65 5.07 -10.06
C PRO A 250 -24.56 6.42 -9.33
N GLN A 251 -25.46 7.33 -9.67
CA GLN A 251 -25.59 8.62 -8.98
C GLN A 251 -26.53 8.51 -7.76
N ASP A 252 -27.37 7.49 -7.71
CA ASP A 252 -28.23 7.20 -6.57
C ASP A 252 -27.44 6.43 -5.51
N THR A 253 -27.60 6.80 -4.24
CA THR A 253 -26.96 6.12 -3.09
C THR A 253 -27.99 5.45 -2.18
N ASP A 254 -27.52 4.54 -1.31
CA ASP A 254 -28.37 3.86 -0.33
C ASP A 254 -28.97 4.86 0.69
N PRO A 255 -30.27 4.80 1.02
CA PRO A 255 -30.84 5.67 2.06
C PRO A 255 -30.33 5.38 3.49
N ASN A 256 -29.70 4.22 3.71
CA ASN A 256 -29.11 3.82 4.99
C ASN A 256 -27.89 4.69 5.30
N ILE A 257 -27.90 5.35 6.46
CA ILE A 257 -26.80 6.22 6.91
C ILE A 257 -25.83 5.52 7.86
N ALA A 258 -25.99 4.23 8.12
CA ALA A 258 -25.06 3.51 8.97
C ALA A 258 -23.66 3.45 8.33
N TYR A 259 -22.65 3.55 9.19
CA TYR A 259 -21.25 3.34 8.87
C TYR A 259 -20.71 2.23 9.78
N PHE A 260 -20.62 1.00 9.26
CA PHE A 260 -20.27 -0.19 10.04
C PHE A 260 -21.09 -0.33 11.33
N GLU A 261 -20.42 -0.22 12.49
CA GLU A 261 -21.02 -0.32 13.83
C GLU A 261 -21.77 0.96 14.23
N PHE A 262 -21.43 2.11 13.65
CA PHE A 262 -22.05 3.40 13.91
C PHE A 262 -23.32 3.57 13.10
N LYS A 263 -24.44 3.91 13.75
CA LYS A 263 -25.78 3.82 13.14
C LYS A 263 -26.38 5.18 12.80
N SER A 264 -25.88 6.27 13.39
CA SER A 264 -26.44 7.60 13.20
C SER A 264 -25.45 8.72 13.45
N GLU A 265 -25.84 9.95 13.12
CA GLU A 265 -25.06 11.17 13.38
C GLU A 265 -24.69 11.36 14.87
N ALA A 266 -25.53 10.86 15.79
CA ALA A 266 -25.25 10.90 17.22
C ALA A 266 -23.99 10.10 17.62
N ASP A 267 -23.56 9.16 16.77
CA ASP A 267 -22.36 8.37 16.98
C ASP A 267 -21.07 9.10 16.53
N ALA A 268 -21.17 10.27 15.89
CA ALA A 268 -20.03 11.03 15.38
C ALA A 268 -18.89 11.23 16.40
N PRO A 269 -19.16 11.64 17.67
CA PRO A 269 -18.09 11.77 18.65
C PRO A 269 -17.42 10.42 18.99
N THR A 270 -18.17 9.32 18.93
CA THR A 270 -17.65 7.97 19.19
C THR A 270 -16.81 7.48 18.01
N LEU A 271 -17.27 7.70 16.77
CA LEU A 271 -16.50 7.43 15.56
C LEU A 271 -15.17 8.18 15.60
N ALA A 272 -15.20 9.50 15.82
CA ALA A 272 -14.00 10.34 15.87
C ALA A 272 -12.96 9.86 16.91
N ARG A 273 -13.40 9.42 18.09
CA ARG A 273 -12.50 8.86 19.12
C ARG A 273 -11.96 7.46 18.80
N SER A 274 -12.58 6.75 17.85
CA SER A 274 -12.19 5.39 17.49
C SER A 274 -11.08 5.33 16.43
N LEU A 275 -10.79 6.46 15.78
CA LEU A 275 -9.80 6.58 14.71
C LEU A 275 -8.36 6.39 15.23
N ILE A 276 -7.51 5.77 14.41
CA ILE A 276 -6.13 5.40 14.76
C ILE A 276 -5.18 6.58 14.49
N TYR A 277 -5.29 7.66 15.25
CA TYR A 277 -4.43 8.83 15.10
C TYR A 277 -2.96 8.54 15.40
N ASP A 278 -2.69 7.61 16.32
CA ASP A 278 -1.32 7.33 16.78
C ASP A 278 -0.41 6.81 15.66
N ALA A 279 -0.98 6.10 14.67
CA ALA A 279 -0.24 5.68 13.49
C ALA A 279 0.29 6.86 12.67
N VAL A 280 -0.45 7.97 12.59
CA VAL A 280 0.02 9.19 11.93
C VAL A 280 1.20 9.79 12.69
N ARG A 281 1.08 9.95 14.02
CA ARG A 281 2.17 10.45 14.87
C ARG A 281 3.44 9.61 14.65
N VAL A 282 3.31 8.28 14.72
CA VAL A 282 4.45 7.38 14.50
C VAL A 282 4.98 7.50 13.07
N GLY A 283 4.14 7.65 12.05
CA GLY A 283 4.60 7.89 10.68
C GLY A 283 5.48 9.14 10.54
N HIS A 284 5.14 10.23 11.22
CA HIS A 284 5.99 11.43 11.29
C HIS A 284 7.33 11.15 11.99
N GLU A 285 7.33 10.44 13.12
CA GLU A 285 8.56 10.08 13.84
C GLU A 285 9.45 9.11 13.06
N VAL A 286 8.84 8.18 12.32
CA VAL A 286 9.52 7.25 11.44
C VAL A 286 10.19 8.02 10.30
N ALA A 287 9.49 8.95 9.64
CA ALA A 287 10.05 9.73 8.54
C ALA A 287 11.29 10.58 8.93
N GLY A 288 11.46 10.87 10.23
CA GLY A 288 12.57 11.66 10.74
C GLY A 288 12.50 13.09 10.22
N ASP A 289 13.55 13.53 9.52
CA ASP A 289 13.63 14.89 8.99
C ASP A 289 12.78 15.09 7.72
N ALA A 290 12.34 14.01 7.06
CA ALA A 290 11.50 14.13 5.87
C ALA A 290 10.08 14.59 6.26
N PRO A 291 9.57 15.71 5.72
CA PRO A 291 8.19 16.12 5.98
C PRO A 291 7.21 15.05 5.50
N VAL A 292 6.30 14.68 6.39
CA VAL A 292 5.12 13.88 6.06
C VAL A 292 3.94 14.83 5.87
N ILE A 293 3.35 14.80 4.69
CA ILE A 293 2.18 15.59 4.35
C ILE A 293 1.02 14.62 4.19
N VAL A 294 0.03 14.74 5.07
CA VAL A 294 -1.19 13.92 5.01
C VAL A 294 -2.20 14.62 4.10
N VAL A 295 -2.76 13.87 3.16
CA VAL A 295 -3.72 14.40 2.19
C VAL A 295 -4.98 13.57 2.28
N ASN A 296 -6.09 14.18 2.68
CA ASN A 296 -7.38 13.52 2.53
C ASN A 296 -7.73 13.53 1.04
N GLU A 297 -7.65 12.36 0.41
CA GLU A 297 -7.67 12.25 -1.04
C GLU A 297 -9.09 12.37 -1.61
N PRO A 298 -9.23 12.76 -2.89
CA PRO A 298 -10.53 12.89 -3.54
C PRO A 298 -11.38 11.62 -3.46
N ILE A 299 -12.66 11.78 -3.14
CA ILE A 299 -13.66 10.72 -3.20
C ILE A 299 -14.71 11.04 -4.26
N PHE A 300 -15.29 10.00 -4.84
CA PHE A 300 -16.45 10.15 -5.72
C PHE A 300 -17.63 10.73 -4.92
N ILE A 301 -18.26 11.77 -5.46
CA ILE A 301 -19.43 12.43 -4.88
C ILE A 301 -20.63 12.23 -5.82
N ALA A 302 -21.56 11.41 -5.38
CA ALA A 302 -22.81 11.13 -6.06
C ALA A 302 -23.79 12.32 -5.99
N SER A 303 -24.61 12.48 -7.03
CA SER A 303 -25.53 13.61 -7.19
C SER A 303 -27.02 13.24 -7.31
N GLY A 304 -27.33 11.94 -7.31
CA GLY A 304 -28.69 11.42 -7.49
C GLY A 304 -29.47 11.30 -6.18
N LYS A 305 -30.40 10.33 -6.14
CA LYS A 305 -31.26 10.08 -4.98
C LYS A 305 -30.44 9.71 -3.74
N ASN A 306 -30.82 10.26 -2.58
CA ASN A 306 -30.13 10.11 -1.29
C ASN A 306 -28.69 10.68 -1.26
N SER A 307 -28.27 11.43 -2.28
CA SER A 307 -26.98 12.13 -2.26
C SER A 307 -26.90 13.17 -1.14
N ASP A 308 -28.03 13.59 -0.55
CA ASP A 308 -28.11 14.39 0.68
C ASP A 308 -27.70 13.61 1.94
N LYS A 309 -27.63 12.28 1.88
CA LYS A 309 -27.32 11.40 3.01
C LYS A 309 -25.95 10.73 2.91
N ARG A 310 -25.52 10.40 1.70
CA ARG A 310 -24.23 9.74 1.43
C ARG A 310 -23.49 10.44 0.31
N TYR A 311 -22.17 10.53 0.45
CA TYR A 311 -21.29 10.96 -0.64
C TYR A 311 -21.20 9.89 -1.70
N ASN A 312 -21.08 8.63 -1.30
CA ASN A 312 -21.01 7.48 -2.21
C ASN A 312 -21.51 6.19 -1.53
N HIS A 313 -21.29 5.03 -2.13
CA HIS A 313 -21.75 3.77 -1.55
C HIS A 313 -21.02 3.42 -0.24
N VAL A 314 -19.83 3.98 0.01
CA VAL A 314 -19.03 3.72 1.23
C VAL A 314 -19.39 4.69 2.35
N TYR A 315 -19.48 5.98 2.05
CA TYR A 315 -19.45 7.03 3.05
C TYR A 315 -20.80 7.74 3.23
N PRO A 316 -21.49 7.56 4.37
CA PRO A 316 -22.49 8.52 4.83
C PRO A 316 -21.84 9.88 5.06
N ARG A 317 -22.56 10.96 4.74
CA ARG A 317 -22.03 12.33 4.89
C ARG A 317 -21.60 12.63 6.31
N TRP A 318 -22.49 12.37 7.28
CA TRP A 318 -22.21 12.65 8.69
C TRP A 318 -20.93 11.96 9.19
N ALA A 319 -20.65 10.74 8.72
CA ALA A 319 -19.49 9.97 9.17
C ALA A 319 -18.20 10.54 8.59
N TYR A 320 -18.21 10.84 7.28
CA TYR A 320 -17.07 11.39 6.58
C TYR A 320 -16.78 12.83 7.01
N ASP A 321 -17.81 13.65 7.23
CA ASP A 321 -17.65 15.02 7.73
C ASP A 321 -17.12 15.02 9.17
N ALA A 322 -17.60 14.13 10.04
CA ALA A 322 -17.07 13.98 11.39
C ALA A 322 -15.59 13.54 11.40
N TYR A 323 -15.23 12.62 10.51
CA TYR A 323 -13.84 12.22 10.28
C TYR A 323 -12.98 13.41 9.84
N ARG A 324 -13.40 14.13 8.80
CA ARG A 324 -12.65 15.26 8.25
C ARG A 324 -12.40 16.33 9.30
N GLN A 325 -13.44 16.71 10.04
CA GLN A 325 -13.33 17.68 11.11
C GLN A 325 -12.35 17.20 12.20
N ALA A 326 -12.52 15.98 12.69
CA ALA A 326 -11.70 15.46 13.78
C ALA A 326 -10.22 15.29 13.38
N VAL A 327 -9.95 14.82 12.16
CA VAL A 327 -8.56 14.71 11.65
C VAL A 327 -7.95 16.09 11.44
N ALA A 328 -8.67 17.04 10.83
CA ALA A 328 -8.16 18.40 10.65
C ALA A 328 -7.81 19.06 11.99
N GLU A 329 -8.69 18.98 12.99
CA GLU A 329 -8.46 19.50 14.34
C GLU A 329 -7.26 18.81 15.00
N TRP A 330 -7.15 17.48 14.89
CA TRP A 330 -6.04 16.74 15.47
C TRP A 330 -4.71 17.07 14.81
N MET A 331 -4.65 17.13 13.48
CA MET A 331 -3.44 17.51 12.73
C MET A 331 -2.99 18.92 13.09
N ALA A 332 -3.92 19.88 13.15
CA ALA A 332 -3.63 21.25 13.54
C ALA A 332 -3.08 21.34 14.97
N ALA A 333 -3.65 20.58 15.92
CA ALA A 333 -3.17 20.54 17.30
C ALA A 333 -1.74 19.98 17.43
N HIS A 334 -1.30 19.16 16.49
CA HIS A 334 0.05 18.57 16.45
C HIS A 334 1.00 19.28 15.48
N ASN A 335 0.53 20.32 14.78
CA ASN A 335 1.25 21.00 13.70
C ASN A 335 1.69 20.07 12.56
N TYR A 336 0.88 19.06 12.25
CA TYR A 336 1.13 18.19 11.10
C TYR A 336 0.50 18.76 9.82
N PRO A 337 1.24 18.83 8.69
CA PRO A 337 0.70 19.28 7.42
C PRO A 337 -0.45 18.39 6.96
N PHE A 338 -1.61 19.01 6.76
CA PHE A 338 -2.83 18.33 6.30
C PHE A 338 -3.49 19.13 5.18
N PHE A 339 -3.76 18.47 4.06
CA PHE A 339 -4.47 19.04 2.91
C PHE A 339 -5.73 18.23 2.64
N ASP A 340 -6.87 18.92 2.63
CA ASP A 340 -8.17 18.28 2.44
C ASP A 340 -8.64 18.47 1.00
N PHE A 341 -8.43 17.45 0.16
CA PHE A 341 -8.77 17.45 -1.27
C PHE A 341 -9.93 16.52 -1.61
N TRP A 342 -10.70 16.09 -0.61
CA TRP A 342 -11.78 15.12 -0.72
C TRP A 342 -12.83 15.43 -1.81
N ASP A 343 -13.12 16.71 -2.08
CA ASP A 343 -14.08 17.19 -3.09
C ASP A 343 -13.40 17.90 -4.29
N ALA A 344 -12.09 17.73 -4.44
CA ALA A 344 -11.32 18.49 -5.43
C ALA A 344 -11.48 17.98 -6.88
N LEU A 345 -12.07 16.81 -7.09
CA LEU A 345 -12.27 16.20 -8.41
C LEU A 345 -13.76 16.08 -8.75
N PRO A 346 -14.15 16.33 -10.02
CA PRO A 346 -15.50 16.05 -10.49
C PRO A 346 -15.74 14.54 -10.62
N ALA A 347 -17.00 14.12 -10.57
CA ALA A 347 -17.40 12.71 -10.57
C ALA A 347 -16.95 11.94 -11.84
N GLU A 348 -16.76 12.64 -12.95
CA GLU A 348 -16.32 12.09 -14.23
C GLU A 348 -14.84 11.68 -14.26
N GLU A 349 -14.05 12.15 -13.29
CA GLU A 349 -12.61 11.86 -13.18
C GLU A 349 -12.31 10.69 -12.24
N PHE A 350 -13.32 9.87 -11.96
CA PHE A 350 -13.19 8.64 -11.20
C PHE A 350 -13.34 7.41 -12.12
N SER A 351 -12.76 6.30 -11.69
CA SER A 351 -12.86 4.99 -12.32
C SER A 351 -13.65 3.99 -11.48
N ASN A 352 -14.11 4.39 -10.29
CA ASN A 352 -15.17 3.75 -9.54
C ASN A 352 -16.00 4.76 -8.73
N ASP A 353 -17.06 4.28 -8.07
CA ASP A 353 -17.91 5.08 -7.18
C ASP A 353 -17.38 5.13 -5.73
N MET A 354 -16.06 5.13 -5.55
CA MET A 354 -15.38 5.25 -4.24
C MET A 354 -14.34 6.37 -4.26
N ALA A 355 -13.13 6.06 -4.71
CA ALA A 355 -11.94 6.91 -4.60
C ALA A 355 -10.92 6.64 -5.72
N HIS A 356 -11.09 5.58 -6.51
CA HIS A 356 -10.17 5.30 -7.61
C HIS A 356 -10.39 6.34 -8.70
N ARG A 357 -9.31 7.02 -9.06
CA ARG A 357 -9.30 8.04 -10.09
C ARG A 357 -9.12 7.39 -11.47
N ASP A 358 -9.55 8.10 -12.50
CA ASP A 358 -9.15 7.81 -13.86
C ASP A 358 -7.84 8.56 -14.21
N PRO A 359 -7.26 8.39 -15.42
CA PRO A 359 -6.05 9.13 -15.79
C PRO A 359 -6.17 10.66 -15.69
N ASN A 360 -7.36 11.23 -15.93
CA ASN A 360 -7.57 12.68 -15.81
C ASN A 360 -7.57 13.10 -14.34
N GLY A 361 -8.22 12.32 -13.47
CA GLY A 361 -8.24 12.54 -12.03
C GLY A 361 -6.86 12.44 -11.40
N GLU A 362 -6.03 11.48 -11.82
CA GLU A 362 -4.63 11.37 -11.38
C GLU A 362 -3.81 12.58 -11.83
N ALA A 363 -3.95 12.99 -13.09
CA ALA A 363 -3.29 14.19 -13.61
C ALA A 363 -3.75 15.47 -12.88
N ARG A 364 -5.05 15.61 -12.59
CA ARG A 364 -5.59 16.76 -11.85
C ARG A 364 -5.08 16.78 -10.42
N LEU A 365 -5.08 15.64 -9.72
CA LEU A 365 -4.54 15.54 -8.37
C LEU A 365 -3.05 15.84 -8.32
N ALA A 366 -2.26 15.37 -9.30
CA ALA A 366 -0.85 15.73 -9.41
C ALA A 366 -0.64 17.25 -9.54
N ASN A 367 -1.46 17.93 -10.34
CA ASN A 367 -1.42 19.39 -10.46
C ASN A 367 -1.82 20.11 -9.16
N LEU A 368 -2.77 19.58 -8.40
CA LEU A 368 -3.15 20.11 -7.08
C LEU A 368 -2.04 19.91 -6.03
N LEU A 369 -1.31 18.80 -6.12
CA LEU A 369 -0.17 18.49 -5.24
C LEU A 369 1.10 19.27 -5.60
N ALA A 370 1.27 19.70 -6.85
CA ALA A 370 2.45 20.46 -7.29
C ALA A 370 2.79 21.67 -6.41
N PRO A 371 1.85 22.59 -6.07
CA PRO A 371 2.16 23.68 -5.14
C PRO A 371 2.48 23.21 -3.71
N VAL A 372 1.87 22.10 -3.25
CA VAL A 372 2.17 21.50 -1.94
C VAL A 372 3.60 20.95 -1.92
N ILE A 373 3.98 20.19 -2.94
CA ILE A 373 5.34 19.69 -3.13
C ILE A 373 6.33 20.87 -3.18
N GLY A 374 6.00 21.93 -3.93
CA GLY A 374 6.82 23.14 -4.00
C GLY A 374 7.01 23.80 -2.63
N GLN A 375 5.96 23.88 -1.81
CA GLN A 375 6.02 24.44 -0.46
C GLN A 375 6.94 23.64 0.47
N PHE A 376 6.84 22.31 0.47
CA PHE A 376 7.55 21.44 1.41
C PHE A 376 8.89 20.92 0.90
N SER A 377 9.23 21.15 -0.36
CA SER A 377 10.59 20.97 -0.90
C SER A 377 11.47 22.21 -0.69
N CYS A 378 11.00 23.13 0.17
CA CYS A 378 11.73 24.27 0.72
C CYS A 378 11.92 24.07 2.24
N PRO A 379 13.16 24.07 2.78
CA PRO A 379 13.38 23.96 4.23
C PRO A 379 12.93 25.20 5.01
#